data_AF-A0A0F9RAT7-F1
#
_entry.id   AF-A0A0F9RAT7-F1
#
_cell.length_a   1.000
_cell.length_b   1.000
_cell.length_c   1.000
_cell.angle_alpha   90.00
_cell.angle_beta   90.00
_cell.angle_gamma   90.00
#
_symmetry.space_group_name_H-M   'P 1'
#
loop_
_entity.id
_entity.type
_entity.pdbx_description
1 polymer ?
#
loop_
_entity_poly.entity_id
_entity_poly.type
_entity_poly.pdbx_seq_one_letter_code
_entity_poly.pdbx_strand_id
1 'polypeptide(L)'
;MGKVFGIFALLLGVVGLAVSAAVGIISLIELRSAYVWIIIPFIAIILGIIGIVKDDSKGKAIGGFIFGILGIILGFVFNNFIAVLLSL
;
A
#
# COMPACT_ATOMS: atom_id res chain seq x y z
N MET A 1 10.24 1.47 19.70
CA MET A 1 10.24 0.84 18.36
C MET A 1 9.13 1.35 17.43
N GLY A 2 7.99 1.85 17.94
CA GLY A 2 6.88 2.35 17.12
C GLY A 2 7.24 3.39 16.06
N LYS A 3 8.10 4.37 16.37
CA LYS A 3 8.55 5.37 15.38
C LYS A 3 9.25 4.76 14.16
N VAL A 4 10.07 3.73 14.36
CA VAL A 4 10.80 3.05 13.28
C VAL A 4 9.82 2.30 12.38
N PHE A 5 8.92 1.51 12.96
CA PHE A 5 7.85 0.85 12.20
C PHE A 5 6.93 1.85 11.50
N GLY A 6 6.69 3.01 12.10
CA GLY A 6 5.88 4.08 11.52
C GLY A 6 6.52 4.69 10.27
N ILE A 7 7.84 4.91 10.30
CA ILE A 7 8.61 5.34 9.12
C ILE A 7 8.53 4.28 8.01
N PHE A 8 8.73 3.01 8.34
CA PHE A 8 8.61 1.95 7.33
C PHE A 8 7.20 1.84 6.77
N ALA A 9 6.17 1.90 7.60
CA ALA A 9 4.76 1.93 7.18
C ALA A 9 4.46 3.08 6.23
N LEU A 10 4.97 4.28 6.54
CA LEU A 10 4.84 5.46 5.69
C LEU A 10 5.50 5.23 4.32
N LEU A 11 6.77 4.79 4.31
CA LEU A 11 7.52 4.56 3.08
C LEU A 11 6.87 3.49 2.20
N LEU A 12 6.47 2.36 2.79
CA LEU A 12 5.82 1.28 2.07
C LEU A 12 4.44 1.71 1.53
N GLY A 13 3.70 2.51 2.29
CA GLY A 13 2.43 3.07 1.83
C GLY A 13 2.62 4.04 0.65
N VAL A 14 3.64 4.90 0.68
CA VAL A 14 3.97 5.79 -0.46
C VAL A 14 4.38 5.00 -1.70
N VAL A 15 5.25 3.99 -1.54
CA VAL A 15 5.65 3.10 -2.63
C VAL A 15 4.44 2.35 -3.20
N GLY A 16 3.60 1.79 -2.33
CA GLY A 16 2.37 1.11 -2.74
C GLY A 16 1.44 2.03 -3.54
N LEU A 17 1.31 3.30 -3.12
CA LEU A 17 0.52 4.28 -3.84
C LEU A 17 1.08 4.58 -5.24
N ALA A 18 2.40 4.73 -5.36
CA ALA A 18 3.07 4.94 -6.64
C ALA A 18 2.89 3.74 -7.58
N VAL A 19 2.98 2.51 -7.05
CA VAL A 19 2.71 1.28 -7.81
C VAL A 19 1.24 1.24 -8.26
N SER A 20 0.29 1.50 -7.37
CA SER A 20 -1.14 1.55 -7.73
C SER A 20 -1.44 2.59 -8.80
N ALA A 21 -0.79 3.77 -8.74
CA ALA A 21 -0.94 4.80 -9.74
C ALA A 21 -0.34 4.38 -11.10
N ALA A 22 0.82 3.74 -11.11
CA ALA A 22 1.44 3.21 -12.33
C ALA A 22 0.56 2.13 -12.99
N VAL A 23 -0.06 1.25 -12.20
CA VAL A 23 -1.02 0.25 -12.70
C VAL A 23 -2.26 0.91 -13.26
N GLY A 24 -2.86 1.86 -12.53
CA GLY A 24 -4.07 2.57 -12.96
C GLY A 24 -3.92 3.31 -14.29
N ILE A 25 -2.70 3.75 -14.64
CA ILE A 25 -2.39 4.36 -15.94
C ILE A 25 -2.35 3.31 -17.07
N ILE A 26 -1.86 2.10 -16.78
CA ILE A 26 -1.72 1.02 -17.78
C ILE A 26 -3.08 0.35 -18.03
N SER A 27 -3.88 0.16 -16.99
CA SER A 27 -5.20 -0.43 -17.05
C SER A 27 -6.28 0.65 -17.08
N LEU A 28 -6.55 1.24 -18.25
CA LEU A 28 -7.73 2.09 -18.51
C LEU A 28 -9.07 1.33 -18.34
N ILE A 29 -9.01 0.05 -17.99
CA ILE A 29 -10.11 -0.89 -17.87
C ILE A 29 -10.47 -1.00 -16.38
N GLU A 30 -11.54 -0.30 -16.01
CA GLU A 30 -12.23 -0.37 -14.71
C GLU A 30 -11.57 0.34 -13.51
N LEU A 31 -11.68 1.67 -13.51
CA LEU A 31 -11.53 2.55 -12.33
C LEU A 31 -12.22 2.03 -11.05
N ARG A 32 -13.27 1.20 -11.16
CA ARG A 32 -14.02 0.65 -10.03
C ARG A 32 -13.20 -0.34 -9.19
N SER A 33 -12.31 -1.12 -9.83
CA SER A 33 -11.35 -1.98 -9.13
C SER A 33 -10.25 -1.15 -8.48
N ALA A 34 -9.75 -0.12 -9.19
CA ALA A 34 -8.62 0.74 -8.78
C ALA A 34 -8.74 1.35 -7.37
N TYR A 35 -9.97 1.70 -6.93
CA TYR A 35 -10.18 2.31 -5.61
C TYR A 35 -9.83 1.38 -4.44
N VAL A 36 -10.07 0.07 -4.56
CA VAL A 36 -9.74 -0.89 -3.49
C VAL A 36 -8.22 -0.96 -3.29
N TRP A 37 -7.45 -0.80 -4.35
CA TRP A 37 -5.98 -0.90 -4.33
C TRP A 37 -5.29 0.31 -3.72
N ILE A 38 -5.91 1.49 -3.81
CA ILE A 38 -5.37 2.73 -3.24
C ILE A 38 -5.62 2.78 -1.72
N ILE A 39 -6.70 2.15 -1.25
CA ILE A 39 -7.11 2.18 0.16
C ILE A 39 -6.05 1.55 1.08
N ILE A 40 -5.48 0.40 0.73
CA ILE A 40 -4.48 -0.30 1.55
C ILE A 40 -3.20 0.55 1.77
N PRO A 41 -2.55 1.10 0.73
CA PRO A 41 -1.42 2.00 0.91
C PRO A 41 -1.80 3.28 1.67
N PHE A 42 -3.00 3.84 1.48
CA PHE A 42 -3.46 4.97 2.30
C PHE A 42 -3.57 4.62 3.79
N ILE A 43 -4.12 3.44 4.13
CA ILE A 43 -4.20 2.96 5.51
C ILE A 43 -2.79 2.79 6.09
N ALA A 44 -1.85 2.24 5.32
CA ALA A 44 -0.45 2.11 5.73
C ALA A 44 0.20 3.48 6.02
N ILE A 45 -0.04 4.49 5.18
CA ILE A 45 0.42 5.87 5.38
C ILE A 45 -0.15 6.44 6.68
N ILE A 46 -1.47 6.37 6.87
CA ILE A 46 -2.15 6.93 8.05
C ILE A 46 -1.64 6.28 9.34
N LEU A 47 -1.56 4.95 9.37
CA LEU A 47 -1.04 4.21 10.51
C LEU A 47 0.44 4.48 10.75
N GLY A 48 1.22 4.68 9.69
CA GLY A 48 2.61 5.09 9.75
C GLY A 48 2.78 6.47 10.40
N ILE A 49 2.04 7.48 9.94
CA ILE A 49 2.03 8.82 10.53
C ILE A 49 1.64 8.76 12.01
N ILE A 50 0.59 8.01 12.36
CA ILE A 50 0.17 7.83 13.75
C ILE A 50 1.31 7.21 14.59
N GLY A 51 2.00 6.21 14.06
CA GLY A 51 3.14 5.56 14.72
C GLY A 51 4.38 6.43 14.89
N ILE A 52 4.55 7.45 14.03
CA ILE A 52 5.64 8.42 14.12
C ILE A 52 5.32 9.52 15.15
N VAL A 53 4.11 10.07 15.09
CA VAL A 53 3.71 11.28 15.84
C VAL A 53 3.23 10.96 17.25
N LYS A 54 2.57 9.82 17.45
CA LYS A 54 1.98 9.43 18.74
C LYS A 54 2.68 8.21 19.31
N ASP A 55 2.76 8.16 20.64
CA ASP A 55 3.35 7.01 21.32
C ASP A 55 2.56 5.74 21.00
N ASP A 56 3.25 4.76 20.41
CA ASP A 56 2.63 3.60 19.79
C ASP A 56 2.35 2.48 20.80
N SER A 57 1.55 2.79 21.81
CA SER A 57 1.16 1.82 22.85
C SER A 57 0.18 0.75 22.34
N LYS A 58 -0.40 0.94 21.15
CA LYS A 58 -1.41 0.06 20.55
C LYS A 58 -0.92 -0.71 19.32
N GLY A 59 0.38 -0.65 19.00
CA GLY A 59 0.98 -1.37 17.87
C GLY A 59 0.46 -0.92 16.49
N LYS A 60 -0.05 0.31 16.39
CA LYS A 60 -0.58 0.89 15.16
C LYS A 60 0.50 1.05 14.10
N ALA A 61 1.74 1.33 14.49
CA ALA A 61 2.85 1.45 13.55
C ALA A 61 3.18 0.10 12.90
N ILE A 62 3.13 -0.99 13.68
CA ILE A 62 3.31 -2.36 13.19
C ILE A 62 2.14 -2.74 12.26
N GLY A 63 0.91 -2.37 12.63
CA GLY A 63 -0.24 -2.53 11.74
C GLY A 63 -0.03 -1.83 10.40
N GLY A 64 0.38 -0.56 10.42
CA GLY A 64 0.70 0.20 9.20
C GLY A 64 1.80 -0.45 8.36
N PHE A 65 2.82 -1.01 9.00
CA PHE A 65 3.90 -1.71 8.33
C PHE A 65 3.41 -2.97 7.60
N ILE A 66 2.59 -3.78 8.27
CA ILE A 66 1.97 -4.98 7.68
C ILE A 66 1.06 -4.60 6.51
N PHE A 67 0.21 -3.57 6.67
CA PHE A 67 -0.63 -3.08 5.58
C PHE A 67 0.19 -2.55 4.41
N GLY A 68 1.33 -1.89 4.66
CA GLY A 68 2.25 -1.44 3.62
C GLY A 68 2.83 -2.60 2.81
N ILE A 69 3.29 -3.67 3.48
CA ILE A 69 3.78 -4.89 2.82
C ILE A 69 2.67 -5.53 1.99
N LEU A 70 1.47 -5.71 2.56
CA LEU A 70 0.34 -6.30 1.88
C LEU A 70 -0.05 -5.50 0.62
N GLY A 71 -0.05 -4.17 0.70
CA GLY A 71 -0.31 -3.30 -0.43
C GLY A 71 0.66 -3.52 -1.59
N ILE A 72 1.96 -3.67 -1.29
CA ILE A 72 2.98 -3.93 -2.31
C ILE A 72 2.85 -5.34 -2.91
N ILE A 73 2.67 -6.36 -2.08
CA ILE A 73 2.52 -7.76 -2.55
C ILE A 73 1.29 -7.88 -3.44
N LEU A 74 0.14 -7.38 -2.99
CA LEU A 74 -1.11 -7.45 -3.74
C LEU A 74 -0.99 -6.66 -5.04
N GLY A 75 -0.39 -5.47 -5.01
CA GLY A 75 -0.09 -4.69 -6.22
C GLY A 75 0.76 -5.48 -7.21
N PHE A 76 1.85 -6.11 -6.77
CA PHE A 76 2.74 -6.87 -7.65
C PHE A 76 2.07 -8.12 -8.23
N VAL A 77 1.40 -8.94 -7.40
CA VAL A 77 0.72 -10.16 -7.84
C VAL A 77 -0.35 -9.85 -8.89
N PHE A 78 -1.15 -8.80 -8.65
CA PHE A 78 -2.21 -8.43 -9.58
C PHE A 78 -1.67 -7.84 -10.89
N ASN A 79 -0.60 -7.04 -10.83
CA ASN A 79 0.04 -6.50 -12.03
C ASN A 79 0.56 -7.63 -12.94
N ASN A 80 1.18 -8.65 -12.34
CA ASN A 80 1.62 -9.84 -13.08
C ASN A 80 0.44 -10.65 -13.63
N PHE A 81 -0.65 -10.80 -12.86
CA PHE A 81 -1.86 -11.48 -13.33
C PHE A 81 -2.47 -10.76 -14.55
N ILE A 82 -2.60 -9.43 -14.50
CA ILE A 82 -3.10 -8.61 -15.63
C ILE A 82 -2.16 -8.71 -16.83
N ALA A 83 -0.83 -8.62 -16.62
CA ALA A 83 0.15 -8.72 -17.70
C ALA A 83 0.08 -10.08 -18.41
N VAL A 84 -0.07 -11.17 -17.66
CA VAL A 84 -0.28 -12.51 -18.23
C VAL A 84 -1.60 -12.58 -18.99
N LEU A 85 -2.70 -12.07 -18.41
CA LEU A 85 -4.02 -12.07 -19.05
C LEU A 85 -4.03 -11.30 -20.38
N LEU A 86 -3.33 -10.17 -20.47
CA LEU A 86 -3.23 -9.37 -21.71
C LEU A 86 -2.26 -9.96 -22.74
N SER A 87 -1.43 -10.94 -22.36
CA SER A 87 -0.48 -11.62 -23.25
C SER A 87 -1.04 -12.89 -23.90
N LEU A 88 -2.25 -13.31 -23.51
CA LEU A 88 -3.02 -14.45 -24.05
C LEU A 88 -4.08 -13.97 -25.04
#